data_AF-A0A3M0HR23-F1
#
_entry.id   AF-A0A3M0HR23-F1
#
_cell.length_a   1.000
_cell.length_b   1.000
_cell.length_c   1.000
_cell.angle_alpha   90.00
_cell.angle_beta   90.00
_cell.angle_gamma   90.00
#
_symmetry.space_group_name_H-M   'P 1'
#
loop_
_entity.id
_entity.type
_entity.pdbx_description
1 polymer ?
#
loop_
_entity_poly.entity_id
_entity_poly.type
_entity_poly.pdbx_seq_one_letter_code
_entity_poly.pdbx_strand_id
1 'polypeptide(L)'
;MTSARLSVLVVFFVNGAVFANWAPRIPEIQRSLSIDVATLGLALTGIGLGGLAAAPVAAALVRRFGSRWAILASGLSLCAAFVLPAVAVSWWTLLAALVLLGGADAVMDISMNAQGVLVEERAGKSLLSSFHAAWSVGAVVGGVTGAAAAGIRMPVVAHFALIAVVLMLALAAVGRGLVGPESVARVDHEDRAPGPVLVRPTAALALLGAVVLLAGLMEDFPQSWSAVYMTTEEGAGPGAAGMAFVAFSAAMLIGRLVGDRIVDRFGPSAVLTGGASLVAAAFLVILGLSLLAADLPVLVIGAFAVAGLGASPLFPIVFSLAGRLPGVSSAAAISIVSLVSRIGFLVAPLVVGRVVDASGFGSVLGAIAVAGSVVAVIGWYYGRRFPVESAQGLGSR
;
A
#
# COMPACT_ATOMS: atom_id res chain seq x y z
N MET A 1 16.19 10.99 23.00
CA MET A 1 14.94 10.91 22.21
C MET A 1 15.12 11.20 20.73
N THR A 2 15.85 12.25 20.33
CA THR A 2 16.04 12.63 18.91
C THR A 2 16.62 11.51 18.04
N SER A 3 17.61 10.76 18.57
CA SER A 3 18.23 9.62 17.87
C SER A 3 17.25 8.45 17.62
N ALA A 4 16.37 8.12 18.58
CA ALA A 4 15.39 7.05 18.42
C ALA A 4 14.31 7.40 17.39
N ARG A 5 13.80 8.64 17.43
CA ARG A 5 12.84 9.14 16.43
C ARG A 5 13.44 9.10 15.02
N LEU A 6 14.66 9.60 14.85
CA LEU A 6 15.35 9.55 13.56
C LEU A 6 15.53 8.12 13.07
N SER A 7 15.87 7.19 13.97
CA SER A 7 16.06 5.79 13.61
C SER A 7 14.78 5.14 13.09
N VAL A 8 13.64 5.39 13.74
CA VAL A 8 12.34 4.88 13.27
C VAL A 8 11.93 5.54 11.94
N LEU A 9 12.16 6.84 11.75
CA LEU A 9 11.92 7.50 10.46
C LEU A 9 12.70 6.83 9.32
N VAL A 10 13.98 6.52 9.54
CA VAL A 10 14.81 5.82 8.55
C VAL A 10 14.32 4.39 8.30
N VAL A 11 13.90 3.66 9.32
CA VAL A 11 13.33 2.32 9.16
C VAL A 11 12.08 2.33 8.27
N PHE A 12 11.14 3.25 8.53
CA PHE A 12 9.94 3.41 7.71
C PHE A 12 10.29 3.83 6.27
N PHE A 13 11.22 4.77 6.11
CA PHE A 13 11.73 5.18 4.79
C PHE A 13 12.33 3.99 4.02
N VAL A 14 13.16 3.17 4.67
CA VAL A 14 13.79 2.00 4.03
C VAL A 14 12.72 1.01 3.57
N ASN A 15 11.74 0.69 4.42
CA ASN A 15 10.66 -0.23 4.05
C ASN A 15 9.89 0.26 2.81
N GLY A 16 9.47 1.54 2.80
CA GLY A 16 8.78 2.13 1.64
C GLY A 16 9.65 2.19 0.39
N ALA A 17 10.95 2.48 0.53
CA ALA A 17 11.88 2.54 -0.58
C ALA A 17 12.12 1.17 -1.23
N VAL A 18 12.22 0.09 -0.46
CA VAL A 18 12.31 -1.27 -1.03
C VAL A 18 11.06 -1.58 -1.83
N PHE A 19 9.88 -1.38 -1.25
CA PHE A 19 8.61 -1.66 -1.88
C PHE A 19 8.46 -0.97 -3.24
N ALA A 20 8.82 0.32 -3.32
CA ALA A 20 8.57 1.10 -4.51
C ALA A 20 9.65 0.99 -5.61
N ASN A 21 10.88 0.56 -5.29
CA ASN A 21 11.89 0.29 -6.33
C ASN A 21 11.54 -0.93 -7.20
N TRP A 22 10.63 -1.79 -6.73
CA TRP A 22 10.11 -2.94 -7.44
C TRP A 22 9.22 -2.55 -8.64
N ALA A 23 8.20 -1.73 -8.39
CA ALA A 23 7.09 -1.53 -9.31
C ALA A 23 7.50 -1.06 -10.73
N PRO A 24 8.41 -0.08 -10.90
CA PRO A 24 8.89 0.34 -12.22
C PRO A 24 9.63 -0.74 -13.02
N ARG A 25 10.15 -1.78 -12.34
CA ARG A 25 10.96 -2.85 -12.95
C ARG A 25 10.18 -4.11 -13.27
N ILE A 26 8.92 -4.21 -12.85
CA ILE A 26 8.05 -5.36 -13.14
C ILE A 26 8.04 -5.72 -14.63
N PRO A 27 7.89 -4.77 -15.59
CA PRO A 27 7.84 -5.11 -17.02
C PRO A 27 9.13 -5.74 -17.55
N GLU A 28 10.29 -5.33 -17.03
CA GLU A 28 11.58 -5.91 -17.44
C GLU A 28 11.71 -7.36 -16.96
N ILE A 29 11.28 -7.65 -15.73
CA ILE A 29 11.33 -8.99 -15.12
C ILE A 29 10.33 -9.92 -15.81
N GLN A 30 9.13 -9.44 -16.09
CA GLN A 30 8.13 -10.17 -16.84
C GLN A 30 8.68 -10.60 -18.21
N ARG A 31 9.28 -9.66 -18.95
CA ARG A 31 9.88 -9.93 -20.27
C ARG A 31 11.07 -10.89 -20.18
N SER A 32 11.94 -10.78 -19.17
CA SER A 32 13.09 -11.69 -19.03
C SER A 32 12.69 -13.14 -18.77
N LEU A 33 11.52 -13.35 -18.17
CA LEU A 33 10.96 -14.67 -17.90
C LEU A 33 10.05 -15.17 -19.03
N SER A 34 9.77 -14.34 -20.04
CA SER A 34 8.86 -14.64 -21.14
C SER A 34 7.50 -15.14 -20.68
N ILE A 35 6.94 -14.53 -19.62
CA ILE A 35 5.65 -14.92 -19.05
C ILE A 35 4.52 -13.96 -19.43
N ASP A 36 3.33 -14.52 -19.61
CA ASP A 36 2.10 -13.76 -19.83
C ASP A 36 1.67 -12.99 -18.55
N VAL A 37 0.65 -12.15 -18.72
CA VAL A 37 0.11 -11.30 -17.65
C VAL A 37 -0.58 -12.12 -16.56
N ALA A 38 -1.26 -13.21 -16.91
CA ALA A 38 -1.90 -14.10 -15.93
C ALA A 38 -0.87 -14.78 -15.01
N THR A 39 0.24 -15.25 -15.57
CA THR A 39 1.34 -15.90 -14.85
C THR A 39 2.10 -14.90 -13.99
N LEU A 40 2.31 -13.67 -14.48
CA LEU A 40 2.81 -12.58 -13.64
C LEU A 40 1.89 -12.32 -12.45
N GLY A 41 0.57 -12.26 -12.69
CA GLY A 41 -0.44 -12.10 -11.64
C GLY A 41 -0.37 -13.20 -10.57
N LEU A 42 -0.19 -14.46 -10.98
CA LEU A 42 0.06 -15.58 -10.07
C LEU A 42 1.33 -15.36 -9.24
N ALA A 43 2.44 -14.95 -9.86
CA ALA A 43 3.68 -14.70 -9.14
C ALA A 43 3.54 -13.55 -8.11
N LEU A 44 2.84 -12.47 -8.47
CA LEU A 44 2.60 -11.30 -7.60
C LEU A 44 1.80 -11.66 -6.33
N THR A 45 0.93 -12.68 -6.37
CA THR A 45 0.26 -13.18 -5.16
C THR A 45 1.24 -13.66 -4.08
N GLY A 46 2.47 -14.01 -4.47
CA GLY A 46 3.54 -14.42 -3.57
C GLY A 46 3.77 -13.44 -2.44
N ILE A 47 3.75 -12.13 -2.71
CA ILE A 47 3.93 -11.09 -1.68
C ILE A 47 2.88 -11.26 -0.58
N GLY A 48 1.61 -11.38 -0.96
CA GLY A 48 0.50 -11.56 -0.01
C GLY A 48 0.57 -12.89 0.75
N LEU A 49 0.93 -13.98 0.06
CA LEU A 49 1.09 -15.31 0.68
C LEU A 49 2.21 -15.30 1.74
N GLY A 50 3.35 -14.73 1.39
CA GLY A 50 4.49 -14.56 2.29
C GLY A 50 4.13 -13.73 3.52
N GLY A 51 3.47 -12.59 3.31
CA GLY A 51 3.06 -11.71 4.39
C GLY A 51 2.06 -12.36 5.36
N LEU A 52 1.07 -13.10 4.84
CA LEU A 52 0.10 -13.82 5.68
C LEU A 52 0.77 -14.94 6.48
N ALA A 53 1.67 -15.71 5.85
CA ALA A 53 2.40 -16.80 6.51
C ALA A 53 3.38 -16.29 7.58
N ALA A 54 3.98 -15.11 7.38
CA ALA A 54 4.99 -14.54 8.27
C ALA A 54 4.40 -13.76 9.46
N ALA A 55 3.13 -13.34 9.42
CA ALA A 55 2.53 -12.52 10.48
C ALA A 55 2.62 -13.16 11.90
N PRO A 56 2.34 -14.46 12.11
CA PRO A 56 2.50 -15.09 13.43
C PRO A 56 3.97 -15.13 13.88
N VAL A 57 4.88 -15.32 12.93
CA VAL A 57 6.34 -15.35 13.17
C VAL A 57 6.82 -13.98 13.62
N ALA A 58 6.36 -12.91 12.97
CA ALA A 58 6.68 -11.54 13.34
C ALA A 58 6.33 -11.23 14.79
N ALA A 59 5.10 -11.54 15.19
CA ALA A 59 4.65 -11.33 16.57
C ALA A 59 5.50 -12.13 17.57
N ALA A 60 5.85 -13.38 17.24
CA ALA A 60 6.71 -14.21 18.09
C ALA A 60 8.14 -13.64 18.20
N LEU A 61 8.72 -13.15 17.11
CA LEU A 61 10.05 -12.55 17.08
C LEU A 61 10.10 -11.27 17.91
N VAL A 62 9.12 -10.39 17.77
CA VAL A 62 9.03 -9.14 18.56
C VAL A 62 8.91 -9.46 20.04
N ARG A 63 8.07 -10.42 20.44
CA ARG A 63 7.94 -10.83 21.85
C ARG A 63 9.23 -11.42 22.42
N ARG A 64 9.92 -12.28 21.65
CA ARG A 64 11.08 -13.03 22.14
C ARG A 64 12.37 -12.20 22.13
N PHE A 65 12.58 -11.39 21.11
CA PHE A 65 13.86 -10.70 20.86
C PHE A 65 13.74 -9.18 20.92
N GLY A 66 12.52 -8.63 21.03
CA GLY A 66 12.25 -7.21 20.96
C GLY A 66 12.21 -6.68 19.53
N SER A 67 11.48 -5.57 19.36
CA SER A 67 11.27 -4.88 18.09
C SER A 67 12.57 -4.50 17.38
N ARG A 68 13.62 -4.08 18.11
CA ARG A 68 14.91 -3.69 17.52
C ARG A 68 15.56 -4.81 16.72
N TRP A 69 15.69 -6.00 17.33
CA TRP A 69 16.35 -7.13 16.66
C TRP A 69 15.47 -7.69 15.56
N ALA A 70 14.16 -7.70 15.76
CA ALA A 70 13.20 -8.08 14.73
C ALA A 70 13.32 -7.16 13.50
N ILE A 71 13.35 -5.83 13.67
CA ILE A 71 13.57 -4.84 12.59
C ILE A 71 14.87 -5.09 11.85
N LEU A 72 15.99 -5.26 12.57
CA LEU A 72 17.29 -5.40 11.92
C LEU A 72 17.37 -6.72 11.13
N ALA A 73 16.95 -7.83 11.72
CA ALA A 73 16.94 -9.12 11.04
C ALA A 73 16.02 -9.11 9.82
N SER A 74 14.78 -8.62 9.97
CA SER A 74 13.81 -8.61 8.88
C SER A 74 14.14 -7.56 7.82
N GLY A 75 14.64 -6.38 8.21
CA GLY A 75 15.02 -5.33 7.27
C GLY A 75 16.23 -5.71 6.40
N LEU A 76 17.24 -6.35 7.00
CA LEU A 76 18.35 -6.94 6.23
C LEU A 76 17.84 -8.07 5.32
N SER A 77 16.98 -8.94 5.83
CA SER A 77 16.38 -10.03 5.03
C SER A 77 15.52 -9.49 3.88
N LEU A 78 14.78 -8.40 4.11
CA LEU A 78 13.95 -7.71 3.11
C LEU A 78 14.83 -7.13 1.99
N CYS A 79 15.90 -6.42 2.34
CA CYS A 79 16.84 -5.88 1.36
C CYS A 79 17.54 -6.99 0.56
N ALA A 80 17.87 -8.12 1.20
CA ALA A 80 18.46 -9.26 0.51
C ALA A 80 17.44 -9.95 -0.42
N ALA A 81 16.22 -10.18 0.07
CA ALA A 81 15.13 -10.78 -0.70
C ALA A 81 14.72 -9.92 -1.90
N PHE A 82 14.88 -8.59 -1.80
CA PHE A 82 14.60 -7.65 -2.89
C PHE A 82 15.42 -7.91 -4.16
N VAL A 83 16.60 -8.53 -4.05
CA VAL A 83 17.43 -8.87 -5.22
C VAL A 83 16.91 -10.13 -5.92
N LEU A 84 16.22 -11.03 -5.21
CA LEU A 84 15.84 -12.35 -5.72
C LEU A 84 14.94 -12.31 -6.97
N PRO A 85 13.94 -11.42 -7.10
CA PRO A 85 13.15 -11.33 -8.32
C PRO A 85 13.98 -11.01 -9.58
N ALA A 86 15.10 -10.29 -9.44
CA ALA A 86 15.94 -9.90 -10.57
C ALA A 86 16.79 -11.06 -11.12
N VAL A 87 16.97 -12.13 -10.33
CA VAL A 87 17.72 -13.34 -10.70
C VAL A 87 16.80 -14.55 -10.89
N ALA A 88 15.48 -14.34 -10.89
CA ALA A 88 14.52 -15.40 -11.19
C ALA A 88 14.75 -15.94 -12.61
N VAL A 89 14.66 -17.26 -12.77
CA VAL A 89 14.85 -17.97 -14.05
C VAL A 89 13.56 -18.61 -14.56
N SER A 90 12.52 -18.63 -13.72
CA SER A 90 11.18 -19.10 -14.04
C SER A 90 10.15 -18.41 -13.14
N TRP A 91 8.87 -18.49 -13.51
CA TRP A 91 7.79 -17.93 -12.70
C TRP A 91 7.69 -18.57 -11.32
N TRP A 92 8.08 -19.84 -11.15
CA TRP A 92 8.16 -20.50 -9.84
C TRP A 92 9.21 -19.85 -8.94
N THR A 93 10.39 -19.56 -9.49
CA THR A 93 11.46 -18.87 -8.75
C THR A 93 11.09 -17.42 -8.43
N LEU A 94 10.34 -16.75 -9.33
CA LEU A 94 9.79 -15.43 -9.07
C LEU A 94 8.74 -15.47 -7.94
N LEU A 95 7.81 -16.41 -7.97
CA LEU A 95 6.82 -16.61 -6.91
C LEU A 95 7.51 -16.84 -5.56
N ALA A 96 8.50 -17.73 -5.50
CA ALA A 96 9.26 -17.99 -4.28
C ALA A 96 10.01 -16.74 -3.78
N ALA A 97 10.63 -15.97 -4.69
CA ALA A 97 11.28 -14.71 -4.36
C ALA A 97 10.29 -13.70 -3.75
N LEU A 98 9.09 -13.58 -4.33
CA LEU A 98 8.05 -12.67 -3.86
C LEU A 98 7.42 -13.12 -2.54
N VAL A 99 7.31 -14.43 -2.29
CA VAL A 99 6.93 -14.99 -0.98
C VAL A 99 7.95 -14.62 0.09
N LEU A 100 9.25 -14.76 -0.19
CA LEU A 100 10.30 -14.37 0.74
C LEU A 100 10.30 -12.86 0.99
N LEU A 101 10.12 -12.08 -0.07
CA LEU A 101 10.03 -10.62 0.00
C LEU A 101 8.85 -10.18 0.88
N GLY A 102 7.65 -10.68 0.60
CA GLY A 102 6.44 -10.35 1.37
C GLY A 102 6.48 -10.84 2.81
N GLY A 103 7.12 -11.98 3.07
CA GLY A 103 7.35 -12.47 4.43
C GLY A 103 8.29 -11.57 5.23
N ALA A 104 9.42 -11.19 4.64
CA ALA A 104 10.38 -10.28 5.27
C ALA A 104 9.77 -8.88 5.50
N ASP A 105 9.00 -8.39 4.52
CA ASP A 105 8.24 -7.14 4.60
C ASP A 105 7.26 -7.16 5.78
N ALA A 106 6.40 -8.18 5.88
CA ALA A 106 5.42 -8.27 6.96
C ALA A 106 6.07 -8.33 8.35
N VAL A 107 7.20 -9.02 8.50
CA VAL A 107 7.94 -9.03 9.77
C VAL A 107 8.51 -7.64 10.08
N MET A 108 9.07 -6.95 9.09
CA MET A 108 9.57 -5.59 9.25
C MET A 108 8.45 -4.61 9.60
N ASP A 109 7.32 -4.66 8.90
CA ASP A 109 6.16 -3.80 9.12
C ASP A 109 5.63 -3.92 10.55
N ILE A 110 5.35 -5.13 11.01
CA ILE A 110 4.87 -5.37 12.38
C ILE A 110 5.89 -4.86 13.41
N SER A 111 7.18 -5.13 13.18
CA SER A 111 8.25 -4.76 14.12
C SER A 111 8.51 -3.25 14.15
N MET A 112 8.45 -2.57 13.00
CA MET A 112 8.66 -1.12 12.91
C MET A 112 7.50 -0.34 13.53
N ASN A 113 6.26 -0.81 13.36
CA ASN A 113 5.09 -0.20 13.99
C ASN A 113 5.16 -0.35 15.53
N ALA A 114 5.52 -1.54 16.03
CA ALA A 114 5.74 -1.75 17.47
C ALA A 114 6.83 -0.81 18.02
N GLN A 115 7.91 -0.60 17.26
CA GLN A 115 8.98 0.34 17.65
C GLN A 115 8.53 1.80 17.60
N GLY A 116 7.68 2.15 16.63
CA GLY A 116 7.07 3.48 16.53
C GLY A 116 6.25 3.82 17.77
N VAL A 117 5.40 2.89 18.22
CA VAL A 117 4.61 3.03 19.45
C VAL A 117 5.50 3.24 20.67
N LEU A 118 6.56 2.44 20.84
CA LEU A 118 7.51 2.61 21.95
C LEU A 118 8.20 3.98 21.95
N VAL A 119 8.52 4.53 20.78
CA VAL A 119 9.13 5.87 20.66
C VAL A 119 8.11 6.97 20.95
N GLU A 120 6.86 6.79 20.51
CA GLU A 120 5.73 7.70 20.78
C GLU A 120 5.41 7.78 22.28
N GLU A 121 5.29 6.65 22.96
CA GLU A 121 5.07 6.57 24.41
C GLU A 121 6.19 7.29 25.19
N ARG A 122 7.46 7.03 24.84
CA ARG A 122 8.61 7.72 25.44
C ARG A 122 8.65 9.21 25.14
N ALA A 123 8.06 9.63 24.02
CA ALA A 123 8.01 11.03 23.62
C ALA A 123 6.82 11.81 24.21
N GLY A 124 5.81 11.10 24.74
CA GLY A 124 4.59 11.70 25.29
C GLY A 124 3.76 12.48 24.27
N LYS A 125 3.92 12.20 22.97
CA LYS A 125 3.20 12.89 21.88
C LYS A 125 3.09 12.00 20.65
N SER A 126 2.04 12.20 19.86
CA SER A 126 1.83 11.42 18.63
C SER A 126 2.95 11.65 17.59
N LEU A 127 3.53 10.56 17.10
CA LEU A 127 4.63 10.52 16.13
C LEU A 127 4.37 9.55 14.97
N LEU A 128 3.43 8.61 15.11
CA LEU A 128 3.17 7.57 14.13
C LEU A 128 2.86 8.11 12.72
N SER A 129 2.11 9.21 12.62
CA SER A 129 1.84 9.89 11.34
C SER A 129 3.13 10.36 10.64
N SER A 130 4.12 10.87 11.39
CA SER A 130 5.42 11.24 10.81
C SER A 130 6.19 10.03 10.30
N PHE A 131 6.04 8.86 10.94
CA PHE A 131 6.68 7.63 10.49
C PHE A 131 6.07 7.12 9.18
N HIS A 132 4.74 7.09 9.06
CA HIS A 132 4.08 6.74 7.79
C HIS A 132 4.33 7.77 6.68
N ALA A 133 4.51 9.05 7.03
CA ALA A 133 4.97 10.05 6.08
C ALA A 133 6.38 9.71 5.55
N ALA A 134 7.32 9.32 6.42
CA ALA A 134 8.65 8.87 5.99
C ALA A 134 8.61 7.62 5.11
N TRP A 135 7.72 6.66 5.40
CA TRP A 135 7.47 5.52 4.52
C TRP A 135 7.00 5.96 3.13
N SER A 136 6.06 6.90 3.08
CA SER A 136 5.53 7.41 1.81
C SER A 136 6.58 8.18 1.02
N VAL A 137 7.43 8.97 1.70
CA VAL A 137 8.61 9.60 1.08
C VAL A 137 9.55 8.54 0.52
N GLY A 138 9.81 7.46 1.27
CA GLY A 138 10.58 6.31 0.81
C GLY A 138 9.99 5.69 -0.45
N ALA A 139 8.67 5.49 -0.49
CA ALA A 139 7.97 4.95 -1.64
C ALA A 139 8.09 5.86 -2.87
N VAL A 140 7.91 7.18 -2.72
CA VAL A 140 8.07 8.11 -3.85
C VAL A 140 9.53 8.11 -4.35
N VAL A 141 10.51 8.21 -3.44
CA VAL A 141 11.93 8.17 -3.81
C VAL A 141 12.26 6.85 -4.50
N GLY A 142 11.79 5.72 -3.98
CA GLY A 142 12.03 4.40 -4.54
C GLY A 142 11.40 4.21 -5.91
N GLY A 143 10.19 4.71 -6.12
CA GLY A 143 9.56 4.73 -7.44
C GLY A 143 10.35 5.56 -8.44
N VAL A 144 10.78 6.76 -8.03
CA VAL A 144 11.59 7.66 -8.88
C VAL A 144 12.93 7.02 -9.23
N THR A 145 13.65 6.44 -8.26
CA THR A 145 14.93 5.77 -8.52
C THR A 145 14.75 4.52 -9.39
N GLY A 146 13.69 3.74 -9.16
CA GLY A 146 13.34 2.60 -9.98
C GLY A 146 13.06 2.97 -11.43
N ALA A 147 12.23 3.99 -11.65
CA ALA A 147 11.91 4.52 -12.98
C ALA A 147 13.13 5.14 -13.66
N ALA A 148 13.94 5.92 -12.94
CA ALA A 148 15.17 6.50 -13.48
C ALA A 148 16.16 5.42 -13.90
N ALA A 149 16.37 4.41 -13.07
CA ALA A 149 17.26 3.29 -13.36
C ALA A 149 16.76 2.49 -14.57
N ALA A 150 15.44 2.33 -14.75
CA ALA A 150 14.84 1.74 -15.94
C ALA A 150 15.09 2.61 -17.18
N GLY A 151 14.91 3.92 -17.06
CA GLY A 151 15.12 4.89 -18.13
C GLY A 151 16.55 4.90 -18.68
N ILE A 152 17.55 4.80 -17.81
CA ILE A 152 18.97 4.67 -18.21
C ILE A 152 19.37 3.23 -18.59
N ARG A 153 18.40 2.29 -18.62
CA ARG A 153 18.59 0.87 -18.94
C ARG A 153 19.64 0.18 -18.06
N MET A 154 19.73 0.59 -16.79
CA MET A 154 20.58 -0.09 -15.82
C MET A 154 20.07 -1.53 -15.62
N PRO A 155 20.95 -2.56 -15.68
CA PRO A 155 20.54 -3.95 -15.46
C PRO A 155 19.79 -4.13 -14.14
N VAL A 156 18.66 -4.86 -14.16
CA VAL A 156 17.76 -5.00 -13.00
C VAL A 156 18.51 -5.53 -11.76
N VAL A 157 19.37 -6.54 -11.94
CA VAL A 157 20.19 -7.10 -10.84
C VAL A 157 21.13 -6.05 -10.25
N ALA A 158 21.80 -5.25 -11.08
CA ALA A 158 22.72 -4.22 -10.61
C ALA A 158 21.97 -3.11 -9.85
N HIS A 159 20.80 -2.72 -10.34
CA HIS A 159 19.93 -1.75 -9.67
C HIS A 159 19.46 -2.28 -8.31
N PHE A 160 18.88 -3.48 -8.26
CA PHE A 160 18.36 -4.05 -7.01
C PHE A 160 19.47 -4.32 -5.99
N ALA A 161 20.64 -4.80 -6.43
CA ALA A 161 21.80 -4.97 -5.56
C ALA A 161 22.32 -3.64 -4.98
N LEU A 162 22.40 -2.58 -5.80
CA LEU A 162 22.79 -1.25 -5.34
C LEU A 162 21.82 -0.72 -4.28
N ILE A 163 20.52 -0.77 -4.56
CA ILE A 163 19.47 -0.33 -3.61
C ILE A 163 19.52 -1.16 -2.33
N ALA A 164 19.65 -2.49 -2.43
CA ALA A 164 19.77 -3.37 -1.28
C ALA A 164 20.95 -2.97 -0.39
N VAL A 165 22.14 -2.78 -0.95
CA VAL A 165 23.34 -2.36 -0.20
C VAL A 165 23.14 -1.00 0.46
N VAL A 166 22.65 0.00 -0.28
CA VAL A 166 22.42 1.35 0.25
C VAL A 166 21.44 1.33 1.43
N LEU A 167 20.33 0.59 1.30
CA LEU A 167 19.31 0.51 2.34
C LEU A 167 19.75 -0.35 3.54
N MET A 168 20.55 -1.40 3.33
CA MET A 168 21.19 -2.15 4.42
C MET A 168 22.16 -1.26 5.21
N LEU A 169 22.96 -0.44 4.55
CA LEU A 169 23.87 0.50 5.20
C LEU A 169 23.10 1.56 6.00
N ALA A 170 22.00 2.08 5.44
CA ALA A 170 21.11 3.00 6.15
C ALA A 170 20.52 2.37 7.42
N LEU A 171 20.03 1.12 7.34
CA LEU A 171 19.54 0.37 8.51
C LEU A 171 20.65 0.12 9.55
N ALA A 172 21.83 -0.28 9.11
CA ALA A 172 22.97 -0.52 9.99
C ALA A 172 23.40 0.76 10.73
N ALA A 173 23.39 1.90 10.06
CA ALA A 173 23.75 3.19 10.64
C ALA A 173 22.78 3.63 11.76
N VAL A 174 21.48 3.32 11.63
CA VAL A 174 20.47 3.69 12.63
C VAL A 174 20.14 2.60 13.64
N GLY A 175 20.63 1.37 13.42
CA GLY A 175 20.29 0.21 14.24
C GLY A 175 20.64 0.35 15.73
N ARG A 176 21.63 1.17 16.07
CA ARG A 176 21.99 1.49 17.47
C ARG A 176 21.07 2.53 18.14
N GLY A 177 20.42 3.39 17.35
CA GLY A 177 19.47 4.38 17.86
C GLY A 177 18.08 3.82 18.14
N LEU A 178 17.79 2.60 17.66
CA LEU A 178 16.56 1.88 17.96
C LEU A 178 16.45 1.54 19.46
N VAL A 179 15.21 1.62 19.96
CA VAL A 179 14.88 1.29 21.34
C VAL A 179 15.18 -0.18 21.63
N GLY A 180 15.95 -0.45 22.69
CA GLY A 180 16.41 -1.79 23.04
C GLY A 180 15.36 -2.71 23.72
N PRO A 181 15.69 -4.01 23.89
CA PRO A 181 14.75 -5.03 24.38
C PRO A 181 14.25 -4.83 25.82
N GLU A 182 14.98 -4.09 26.66
CA GLU A 182 14.65 -3.90 28.08
C GLU A 182 13.33 -3.16 28.31
N SER A 183 12.77 -2.48 27.30
CA SER A 183 11.44 -1.85 27.41
C SER A 183 10.27 -2.73 26.98
N VAL A 184 10.50 -3.98 26.60
CA VAL A 184 9.44 -4.89 26.13
C VAL A 184 8.61 -5.44 27.29
N ALA A 185 9.05 -5.29 28.54
CA ALA A 185 8.32 -5.69 29.75
C ALA A 185 7.00 -4.92 30.02
N ARG A 186 6.53 -4.08 29.08
CA ARG A 186 5.28 -3.31 29.22
C ARG A 186 4.31 -3.40 28.04
N VAL A 187 4.61 -4.16 26.98
CA VAL A 187 3.63 -4.45 25.92
C VAL A 187 2.68 -5.59 26.35
N ASP A 188 2.41 -5.68 27.66
CA ASP A 188 1.43 -6.58 28.28
C ASP A 188 0.05 -5.94 28.41
N HIS A 189 -0.14 -4.71 27.93
CA HIS A 189 -1.47 -4.12 27.83
C HIS A 189 -2.11 -4.45 26.47
N GLU A 190 -2.91 -5.52 26.50
CA GLU A 190 -4.14 -5.73 25.70
C GLU A 190 -4.08 -6.31 24.27
N ASP A 191 -2.96 -6.80 23.75
CA ASP A 191 -3.01 -7.59 22.50
C ASP A 191 -3.34 -9.07 22.75
N ARG A 192 -4.56 -9.31 23.23
CA ARG A 192 -5.27 -10.51 22.78
C ARG A 192 -5.39 -10.37 21.27
N ALA A 193 -4.68 -11.20 20.51
CA ALA A 193 -5.07 -11.47 19.13
C ALA A 193 -6.59 -11.64 19.15
N PRO A 194 -7.38 -10.82 18.43
CA PRO A 194 -8.81 -10.91 18.51
C PRO A 194 -9.16 -12.36 18.15
N GLY A 195 -9.67 -13.12 19.12
CA GLY A 195 -10.30 -14.40 18.80
C GLY A 195 -11.32 -14.15 17.70
N PRO A 196 -11.66 -15.13 16.85
CA PRO A 196 -12.56 -14.92 15.73
C PRO A 196 -13.84 -14.24 16.21
N VAL A 197 -13.95 -12.93 15.95
CA VAL A 197 -15.10 -12.16 16.41
C VAL A 197 -16.20 -12.43 15.41
N LEU A 198 -17.07 -13.38 15.75
CA LEU A 198 -18.31 -13.65 15.04
C LEU A 198 -19.27 -12.48 15.28
N VAL A 199 -19.05 -11.39 14.54
CA VAL A 199 -19.98 -10.27 14.47
C VAL A 199 -21.04 -10.59 13.43
N ARG A 200 -22.32 -10.39 13.75
CA ARG A 200 -23.37 -10.37 12.71
C ARG A 200 -23.13 -9.17 11.80
N PRO A 201 -22.86 -9.35 10.50
CA PRO A 201 -22.57 -8.23 9.62
C PRO A 201 -23.80 -7.31 9.55
N THR A 202 -23.65 -6.09 10.07
CA THR A 202 -24.65 -5.04 9.84
C THR A 202 -24.54 -4.56 8.40
N ALA A 203 -25.63 -4.02 7.84
CA ALA A 203 -25.61 -3.48 6.49
C ALA A 203 -24.52 -2.40 6.31
N ALA A 204 -24.28 -1.58 7.35
CA ALA A 204 -23.22 -0.57 7.34
C ALA A 204 -21.82 -1.20 7.29
N LEU A 205 -21.56 -2.25 8.09
CA LEU A 205 -20.27 -2.94 8.05
C LEU A 205 -20.03 -3.64 6.71
N ALA A 206 -21.09 -4.23 6.12
CA ALA A 206 -21.02 -4.83 4.79
C ALA A 206 -20.69 -3.78 3.69
N LEU A 207 -21.30 -2.59 3.76
CA LEU A 207 -20.98 -1.49 2.85
C LEU A 207 -19.53 -1.01 3.01
N LEU A 208 -19.03 -0.85 4.24
CA LEU A 208 -17.63 -0.48 4.47
C LEU A 208 -16.66 -1.56 3.98
N GLY A 209 -17.00 -2.84 4.16
CA GLY A 209 -16.24 -3.96 3.59
C GLY A 209 -16.23 -3.94 2.06
N ALA A 210 -17.37 -3.64 1.42
CA ALA A 210 -17.43 -3.48 -0.03
C ALA A 210 -16.56 -2.30 -0.51
N VAL A 211 -16.62 -1.15 0.18
CA VAL A 211 -15.79 0.01 -0.16
C VAL A 211 -14.31 -0.32 -0.05
N VAL A 212 -13.87 -0.99 1.03
CA VAL A 212 -12.45 -1.32 1.20
C VAL A 212 -11.94 -2.30 0.15
N LEU A 213 -12.77 -3.26 -0.28
CA LEU A 213 -12.44 -4.20 -1.34
C LEU A 213 -12.26 -3.49 -2.67
N LEU A 214 -13.21 -2.60 -3.02
CA LEU A 214 -13.17 -1.81 -4.26
C LEU A 214 -12.02 -0.81 -4.25
N ALA A 215 -11.78 -0.12 -3.12
CA ALA A 215 -10.66 0.79 -2.95
C ALA A 215 -9.31 0.05 -3.04
N GLY A 216 -9.24 -1.20 -2.54
CA GLY A 216 -8.08 -2.07 -2.73
C GLY A 216 -7.74 -2.28 -4.20
N LEU A 217 -8.75 -2.52 -5.06
CA LEU A 217 -8.52 -2.63 -6.51
C LEU A 217 -8.05 -1.31 -7.15
N MET A 218 -8.64 -0.18 -6.74
CA MET A 218 -8.27 1.16 -7.22
C MET A 218 -6.83 1.53 -6.86
N GLU A 219 -6.32 1.00 -5.75
CA GLU A 219 -4.98 1.27 -5.24
C GLU A 219 -3.95 0.23 -5.71
N ASP A 220 -4.31 -1.05 -5.77
CA ASP A 220 -3.41 -2.13 -6.21
C ASP A 220 -3.08 -2.02 -7.70
N PHE A 221 -4.06 -1.67 -8.55
CA PHE A 221 -3.80 -1.61 -9.99
C PHE A 221 -2.68 -0.61 -10.36
N PRO A 222 -2.71 0.65 -9.89
CA PRO A 222 -1.60 1.58 -10.11
C PRO A 222 -0.27 1.10 -9.53
N GLN A 223 -0.29 0.33 -8.44
CA GLN A 223 0.93 -0.14 -7.77
C GLN A 223 1.59 -1.32 -8.48
N SER A 224 0.77 -2.28 -8.92
CA SER A 224 1.23 -3.58 -9.42
C SER A 224 1.24 -3.65 -10.96
N TRP A 225 0.39 -2.85 -11.62
CA TRP A 225 0.08 -3.03 -13.04
C TRP A 225 0.31 -1.79 -13.91
N SER A 226 0.41 -0.58 -13.35
CA SER A 226 0.56 0.65 -14.16
C SER A 226 1.77 0.64 -15.08
N ALA A 227 2.94 0.19 -14.60
CA ALA A 227 4.13 0.09 -15.43
C ALA A 227 3.99 -0.96 -16.54
N VAL A 228 3.29 -2.07 -16.26
CA VAL A 228 2.99 -3.09 -17.27
C VAL A 228 2.06 -2.50 -18.33
N TYR A 229 0.93 -1.90 -17.91
CA TYR A 229 -0.01 -1.20 -18.78
C TYR A 229 0.66 -0.17 -19.69
N MET A 230 1.46 0.73 -19.11
CA MET A 230 2.17 1.76 -19.86
C MET A 230 3.15 1.16 -20.88
N THR A 231 3.77 0.02 -20.56
CA THR A 231 4.69 -0.65 -21.49
C THR A 231 3.93 -1.37 -22.60
N THR A 232 2.82 -2.04 -22.28
CA THR A 232 2.12 -2.93 -23.22
C THR A 232 1.10 -2.22 -24.10
N GLU A 233 0.34 -1.28 -23.54
CA GLU A 233 -0.77 -0.60 -24.24
C GLU A 233 -0.34 0.77 -24.78
N GLU A 234 0.46 1.51 -24.01
CA GLU A 234 0.90 2.87 -24.39
C GLU A 234 2.26 2.90 -25.09
N GLY A 235 2.93 1.74 -25.25
CA GLY A 235 4.26 1.65 -25.87
C GLY A 235 5.35 2.45 -25.16
N ALA A 236 5.14 2.82 -23.89
CA ALA A 236 6.02 3.72 -23.16
C ALA A 236 7.40 3.09 -22.93
N GLY A 237 8.45 3.90 -23.09
CA GLY A 237 9.80 3.48 -22.75
C GLY A 237 9.96 3.15 -21.24
N PRO A 238 10.98 2.39 -20.84
CA PRO A 238 11.09 1.83 -19.48
C PRO A 238 11.00 2.86 -18.34
N GLY A 239 11.60 4.04 -18.52
CA GLY A 239 11.52 5.11 -17.52
C GLY A 239 10.14 5.76 -17.44
N ALA A 240 9.50 6.01 -18.58
CA ALA A 240 8.16 6.61 -18.64
C ALA A 240 7.08 5.67 -18.09
N ALA A 241 7.22 4.35 -18.32
CA ALA A 241 6.31 3.35 -17.78
C ALA A 241 6.24 3.39 -16.25
N GLY A 242 7.39 3.51 -15.58
CA GLY A 242 7.47 3.65 -14.12
C GLY A 242 6.89 4.96 -13.58
N MET A 243 6.75 6.00 -14.40
CA MET A 243 6.26 7.30 -13.94
C MET A 243 4.76 7.28 -13.60
N ALA A 244 3.98 6.37 -14.16
CA ALA A 244 2.57 6.20 -13.78
C ALA A 244 2.42 5.81 -12.29
N PHE A 245 3.22 4.83 -11.84
CA PHE A 245 3.35 4.45 -10.44
C PHE A 245 3.79 5.65 -9.58
N VAL A 246 4.86 6.34 -9.98
CA VAL A 246 5.41 7.49 -9.24
C VAL A 246 4.37 8.60 -9.09
N ALA A 247 3.69 8.94 -10.18
CA ALA A 247 2.68 9.99 -10.21
C ALA A 247 1.51 9.65 -9.29
N PHE A 248 1.01 8.41 -9.35
CA PHE A 248 -0.02 7.92 -8.44
C PHE A 248 0.42 7.99 -6.97
N SER A 249 1.60 7.45 -6.64
CA SER A 249 2.09 7.41 -5.26
C SER A 249 2.41 8.79 -4.69
N ALA A 250 2.99 9.69 -5.49
CA ALA A 250 3.28 11.06 -5.06
C ALA A 250 2.00 11.87 -4.82
N ALA A 251 1.05 11.77 -5.73
CA ALA A 251 -0.28 12.35 -5.59
C ALA A 251 -1.00 11.82 -4.34
N MET A 252 -0.97 10.51 -4.13
CA MET A 252 -1.55 9.89 -2.95
C MET A 252 -0.90 10.39 -1.66
N LEU A 253 0.43 10.52 -1.62
CA LEU A 253 1.14 11.11 -0.49
C LEU A 253 0.67 12.55 -0.23
N ILE A 254 0.60 13.39 -1.26
CA ILE A 254 0.11 14.77 -1.13
C ILE A 254 -1.30 14.77 -0.54
N GLY A 255 -2.19 13.92 -1.08
CA GLY A 255 -3.55 13.74 -0.58
C GLY A 255 -3.59 13.36 0.90
N ARG A 256 -2.71 12.47 1.37
CA ARG A 256 -2.63 12.06 2.78
C ARG A 256 -2.16 13.20 3.70
N LEU A 257 -1.28 14.09 3.21
CA LEU A 257 -0.77 15.24 3.99
C LEU A 257 -1.80 16.37 4.15
N VAL A 258 -2.75 16.49 3.22
CA VAL A 258 -3.80 17.52 3.26
C VAL A 258 -5.17 16.96 3.65
N GLY A 259 -5.34 15.64 3.63
CA GLY A 259 -6.61 14.93 3.73
C GLY A 259 -7.43 15.27 4.96
N ASP A 260 -6.81 15.33 6.15
CA ASP A 260 -7.50 15.66 7.39
C ASP A 260 -8.19 17.03 7.32
N ARG A 261 -7.48 18.05 6.81
CA ARG A 261 -8.06 19.39 6.65
C ARG A 261 -9.24 19.42 5.67
N ILE A 262 -9.18 18.59 4.63
CA ILE A 262 -10.24 18.46 3.64
C ILE A 262 -11.45 17.73 4.27
N VAL A 263 -11.21 16.66 5.03
CA VAL A 263 -12.25 15.92 5.76
C VAL A 263 -12.91 16.78 6.82
N ASP A 264 -12.16 17.58 7.57
CA ASP A 264 -12.70 18.52 8.55
C ASP A 264 -13.59 19.58 7.90
N ARG A 265 -13.21 20.04 6.70
CA ARG A 265 -13.94 21.09 5.98
C ARG A 265 -15.22 20.60 5.29
N PHE A 266 -15.17 19.41 4.69
CA PHE A 266 -16.24 18.90 3.82
C PHE A 266 -16.99 17.68 4.38
N GLY A 267 -16.45 17.04 5.41
CA GLY A 267 -16.98 15.83 6.02
C GLY A 267 -16.54 14.54 5.30
N PRO A 268 -16.47 13.41 6.03
CA PRO A 268 -15.93 12.14 5.51
C PRO A 268 -16.70 11.62 4.30
N SER A 269 -18.03 11.68 4.29
CA SER A 269 -18.84 11.18 3.17
C SER A 269 -18.62 11.99 1.89
N ALA A 270 -18.52 13.32 1.97
CA ALA A 270 -18.29 14.16 0.80
C ALA A 270 -16.89 13.93 0.20
N VAL A 271 -15.87 13.79 1.06
CA VAL A 271 -14.50 13.48 0.63
C VAL A 271 -14.41 12.08 0.04
N LEU A 272 -15.08 11.09 0.62
CA LEU A 272 -15.16 9.73 0.09
C LEU A 272 -15.80 9.73 -1.32
N THR A 273 -16.94 10.42 -1.48
CA THR A 273 -17.61 10.56 -2.78
C THR A 273 -16.75 11.29 -3.80
N GLY A 274 -16.18 12.45 -3.43
CA GLY A 274 -15.34 13.23 -4.33
C GLY A 274 -14.09 12.48 -4.76
N GLY A 275 -13.40 11.83 -3.81
CA GLY A 275 -12.20 11.03 -4.09
C GLY A 275 -12.48 9.85 -5.01
N ALA A 276 -13.53 9.08 -4.74
CA ALA A 276 -13.91 7.94 -5.58
C ALA A 276 -14.37 8.37 -6.98
N SER A 277 -15.05 9.52 -7.10
CA SER A 277 -15.39 10.13 -8.40
C SER A 277 -14.16 10.55 -9.19
N LEU A 278 -13.11 11.09 -8.54
CA LEU A 278 -11.85 11.42 -9.19
C LEU A 278 -11.16 10.16 -9.73
N VAL A 279 -11.14 9.07 -8.97
CA VAL A 279 -10.63 7.77 -9.45
C VAL A 279 -11.43 7.31 -10.66
N ALA A 280 -12.76 7.32 -10.59
CA ALA A 280 -13.60 6.91 -11.70
C ALA A 280 -13.33 7.72 -12.97
N ALA A 281 -13.28 9.05 -12.86
CA ALA A 281 -13.01 9.94 -13.97
C ALA A 281 -11.61 9.70 -14.56
N ALA A 282 -10.58 9.55 -13.72
CA ALA A 282 -9.22 9.27 -14.17
C ALA A 282 -9.14 7.97 -14.98
N PHE A 283 -9.73 6.88 -14.49
CA PHE A 283 -9.72 5.60 -15.19
C PHE A 283 -10.58 5.60 -16.46
N LEU A 284 -11.66 6.39 -16.52
CA LEU A 284 -12.41 6.63 -17.75
C LEU A 284 -11.59 7.40 -18.79
N VAL A 285 -10.78 8.37 -18.37
CA VAL A 285 -9.85 9.08 -19.26
C VAL A 285 -8.82 8.11 -19.81
N ILE A 286 -8.18 7.30 -18.97
CA ILE A 286 -7.19 6.29 -19.41
C ILE A 286 -7.83 5.31 -20.40
N LEU A 287 -9.01 4.76 -20.07
CA LEU A 287 -9.75 3.87 -20.95
C LEU A 287 -10.11 4.55 -22.28
N GLY A 288 -10.59 5.79 -22.25
CA GLY A 288 -10.95 6.54 -23.45
C GLY A 288 -9.76 6.78 -24.37
N LEU A 289 -8.60 7.14 -23.81
CA LEU A 289 -7.36 7.32 -24.57
C LEU A 289 -6.90 6.01 -25.22
N SER A 290 -6.96 4.90 -24.48
CA SER A 290 -6.65 3.56 -24.98
C SER A 290 -7.57 3.16 -26.14
N LEU A 291 -8.90 3.33 -26.00
CA LEU A 291 -9.88 3.00 -27.04
C LEU A 291 -9.73 3.87 -28.30
N LEU A 292 -9.25 5.11 -28.15
CA LEU A 292 -8.97 6.02 -29.26
C LEU A 292 -7.58 5.82 -29.87
N ALA A 293 -6.77 4.90 -29.33
CA ALA A 293 -5.37 4.71 -29.70
C ALA A 293 -4.56 6.03 -29.70
N ALA A 294 -4.82 6.89 -28.71
CA ALA A 294 -4.18 8.20 -28.61
C ALA A 294 -2.80 8.10 -27.95
N ASP A 295 -1.74 8.48 -28.67
CA ASP A 295 -0.37 8.48 -28.15
C ASP A 295 -0.09 9.70 -27.24
N LEU A 296 -0.64 9.65 -26.01
CA LEU A 296 -0.56 10.73 -25.02
C LEU A 296 -0.11 10.21 -23.64
N PRO A 297 1.08 9.58 -23.51
CA PRO A 297 1.52 8.95 -22.28
C PRO A 297 1.62 9.92 -21.09
N VAL A 298 1.91 11.20 -21.34
CA VAL A 298 1.93 12.24 -20.29
C VAL A 298 0.54 12.46 -19.69
N LEU A 299 -0.52 12.40 -20.52
CA LEU A 299 -1.89 12.56 -20.04
C LEU A 299 -2.32 11.34 -19.22
N VAL A 300 -1.90 10.13 -19.63
CA VAL A 300 -2.14 8.89 -18.86
C VAL A 300 -1.44 8.96 -17.50
N ILE A 301 -0.18 9.40 -17.44
CA ILE A 301 0.56 9.63 -16.18
C ILE A 301 -0.17 10.67 -15.31
N GLY A 302 -0.65 11.75 -15.91
CA GLY A 302 -1.46 12.76 -15.23
C GLY A 302 -2.77 12.19 -14.65
N ALA A 303 -3.44 11.31 -15.39
CA ALA A 303 -4.64 10.63 -14.92
C ALA A 303 -4.33 9.69 -13.74
N PHE A 304 -3.20 8.97 -13.76
CA PHE A 304 -2.74 8.22 -12.57
C PHE A 304 -2.47 9.12 -11.36
N ALA A 305 -1.93 10.33 -11.54
CA ALA A 305 -1.82 11.29 -10.43
C ALA A 305 -3.20 11.69 -9.87
N VAL A 306 -4.17 11.99 -10.75
CA VAL A 306 -5.55 12.31 -10.32
C VAL A 306 -6.18 11.14 -9.57
N ALA A 307 -5.99 9.91 -10.06
CA ALA A 307 -6.43 8.70 -9.36
C ALA A 307 -5.76 8.56 -7.99
N GLY A 308 -4.47 8.87 -7.86
CA GLY A 308 -3.74 8.85 -6.59
C GLY A 308 -4.31 9.83 -5.56
N LEU A 309 -4.59 11.07 -5.99
CA LEU A 309 -5.27 12.07 -5.14
C LEU A 309 -6.66 11.59 -4.71
N GLY A 310 -7.42 11.00 -5.63
CA GLY A 310 -8.78 10.50 -5.36
C GLY A 310 -8.82 9.26 -4.45
N ALA A 311 -7.84 8.36 -4.58
CA ALA A 311 -7.73 7.15 -3.79
C ALA A 311 -7.22 7.39 -2.36
N SER A 312 -6.39 8.43 -2.19
CA SER A 312 -5.77 8.79 -0.90
C SER A 312 -6.69 8.73 0.33
N PRO A 313 -7.88 9.38 0.35
CA PRO A 313 -8.72 9.41 1.53
C PRO A 313 -9.58 8.16 1.74
N LEU A 314 -9.67 7.24 0.76
CA LEU A 314 -10.65 6.14 0.79
C LEU A 314 -10.43 5.22 2.00
N PHE A 315 -9.22 4.66 2.14
CA PHE A 315 -8.87 3.77 3.26
C PHE A 315 -9.01 4.45 4.64
N PRO A 316 -8.38 5.62 4.91
CA PRO A 316 -8.51 6.29 6.20
C PRO A 316 -9.96 6.56 6.61
N ILE A 317 -10.80 7.01 5.68
CA ILE A 317 -12.21 7.30 5.97
C ILE A 317 -12.96 6.02 6.32
N VAL A 318 -12.76 4.92 5.58
CA VAL A 318 -13.43 3.65 5.87
C VAL A 318 -13.07 3.14 7.26
N PHE A 319 -11.78 3.19 7.64
CA PHE A 319 -11.34 2.80 8.99
C PHE A 319 -11.93 3.70 10.08
N SER A 320 -11.94 5.02 9.87
CA SER A 320 -12.56 5.95 10.80
C SER A 320 -14.06 5.71 10.97
N LEU A 321 -14.78 5.42 9.88
CA LEU A 321 -16.22 5.10 9.92
C LEU A 321 -16.48 3.76 10.60
N ALA A 322 -15.67 2.73 10.32
CA ALA A 322 -15.78 1.41 10.92
C ALA A 322 -15.62 1.47 12.44
N GLY A 323 -14.64 2.25 12.91
CA GLY A 323 -14.37 2.42 14.34
C GLY A 323 -15.48 3.13 15.13
N ARG A 324 -16.46 3.74 14.45
CA ARG A 324 -17.59 4.48 15.03
C ARG A 324 -18.95 3.82 14.80
N LEU A 325 -19.00 2.61 14.25
CA LEU A 325 -20.25 1.91 13.96
C LEU A 325 -21.02 1.56 15.25
N PRO A 326 -22.28 2.02 15.42
CA PRO A 326 -23.09 1.64 16.58
C PRO A 326 -23.37 0.14 16.62
N GLY A 327 -23.32 -0.45 17.82
CA GLY A 327 -23.67 -1.86 18.04
C GLY A 327 -22.61 -2.88 17.62
N VAL A 328 -21.44 -2.43 17.15
CA VAL A 328 -20.26 -3.27 16.90
C VAL A 328 -19.07 -2.67 17.65
N SER A 329 -18.23 -3.50 18.27
CA SER A 329 -17.03 -2.97 18.92
C SER A 329 -16.07 -2.41 17.86
N SER A 330 -15.46 -1.26 18.16
CA SER A 330 -14.52 -0.58 17.25
C SER A 330 -13.40 -1.53 16.78
N ALA A 331 -12.81 -2.27 17.72
CA ALA A 331 -11.78 -3.26 17.45
C ALA A 331 -12.24 -4.36 16.49
N ALA A 332 -13.47 -4.88 16.65
CA ALA A 332 -13.99 -5.93 15.76
C ALA A 332 -14.30 -5.39 14.37
N ALA A 333 -14.91 -4.20 14.25
CA ALA A 333 -15.22 -3.59 12.97
C ALA A 333 -13.94 -3.29 12.16
N ILE A 334 -12.93 -2.70 12.80
CA ILE A 334 -11.62 -2.42 12.19
C ILE A 334 -10.94 -3.72 11.78
N SER A 335 -10.94 -4.75 12.64
CA SER A 335 -10.34 -6.06 12.33
C SER A 335 -10.98 -6.71 11.10
N ILE A 336 -12.31 -6.67 10.99
CA ILE A 336 -13.04 -7.22 9.83
C ILE A 336 -12.68 -6.46 8.55
N VAL A 337 -12.70 -5.12 8.58
CA VAL A 337 -12.33 -4.30 7.43
C VAL A 337 -10.88 -4.55 7.00
N SER A 338 -9.95 -4.63 7.96
CA SER A 338 -8.55 -4.98 7.68
C SER A 338 -8.41 -6.37 7.05
N LEU A 339 -9.14 -7.37 7.54
CA LEU A 339 -9.09 -8.71 6.98
C LEU A 339 -9.62 -8.74 5.54
N VAL A 340 -10.75 -8.08 5.27
CA VAL A 340 -11.32 -7.96 3.93
C VAL A 340 -10.34 -7.27 2.98
N SER A 341 -9.70 -6.18 3.42
CA SER A 341 -8.67 -5.48 2.65
C SER A 341 -7.48 -6.40 2.31
N ARG A 342 -6.96 -7.15 3.29
CA ARG A 342 -5.84 -8.08 3.09
C ARG A 342 -6.18 -9.17 2.07
N ILE A 343 -7.39 -9.73 2.15
CA ILE A 343 -7.87 -10.70 1.16
C ILE A 343 -7.97 -10.05 -0.22
N GLY A 344 -8.49 -8.81 -0.28
CA GLY A 344 -8.56 -8.03 -1.51
C GLY A 344 -7.21 -7.86 -2.20
N PHE A 345 -6.19 -7.38 -1.48
CA PHE A 345 -4.83 -7.21 -2.01
C PHE A 345 -4.16 -8.55 -2.39
N LEU A 346 -4.47 -9.64 -1.70
CA LEU A 346 -3.96 -10.96 -2.05
C LEU A 346 -4.56 -11.48 -3.37
N VAL A 347 -5.86 -11.27 -3.57
CA VAL A 347 -6.62 -11.80 -4.71
C VAL A 347 -6.54 -10.89 -5.94
N ALA A 348 -6.34 -9.57 -5.75
CA ALA A 348 -6.37 -8.58 -6.82
C ALA A 348 -5.37 -8.88 -7.97
N PRO A 349 -4.08 -9.20 -7.74
CA PRO A 349 -3.16 -9.53 -8.83
C PRO A 349 -3.60 -10.76 -9.64
N LEU A 350 -4.18 -11.77 -8.98
CA LEU A 350 -4.67 -12.97 -9.65
C LEU A 350 -5.87 -12.64 -10.55
N VAL A 351 -6.83 -11.87 -10.05
CA VAL A 351 -8.02 -11.48 -10.81
C VAL A 351 -7.65 -10.57 -11.96
N VAL A 352 -6.84 -9.53 -11.72
CA VAL A 352 -6.38 -8.60 -12.75
C VAL A 352 -5.63 -9.36 -13.84
N GLY A 353 -4.65 -10.19 -13.47
CA GLY A 353 -3.87 -10.97 -14.44
C GLY A 353 -4.74 -11.84 -15.34
N ARG A 354 -5.73 -12.54 -14.77
CA ARG A 354 -6.66 -13.38 -15.53
C ARG A 354 -7.61 -12.58 -16.43
N VAL A 355 -8.10 -11.44 -15.96
CA VAL A 355 -9.01 -10.60 -16.74
C VAL A 355 -8.29 -9.96 -17.92
N VAL A 356 -7.05 -9.48 -17.72
CA VAL A 356 -6.25 -8.92 -18.81
C VAL A 356 -5.94 -9.97 -19.87
N ASP A 357 -5.56 -11.19 -19.47
CA ASP A 357 -5.27 -12.26 -20.42
C ASP A 357 -6.51 -12.66 -21.26
N ALA A 358 -7.70 -12.62 -20.64
CA ALA A 358 -8.95 -12.97 -21.31
C ALA A 358 -9.56 -11.85 -22.16
N SER A 359 -9.36 -10.57 -21.79
CA SER A 359 -10.14 -9.44 -22.35
C SER A 359 -9.37 -8.12 -22.48
N GLY A 360 -8.07 -8.12 -22.22
CA GLY A 360 -7.18 -6.95 -22.31
C GLY A 360 -7.27 -6.01 -21.11
N PHE A 361 -6.41 -4.99 -21.08
CA PHE A 361 -6.38 -4.02 -19.99
C PHE A 361 -7.64 -3.14 -19.93
N GLY A 362 -8.30 -2.89 -21.06
CA GLY A 362 -9.49 -2.04 -21.12
C GLY A 362 -10.62 -2.50 -20.19
N SER A 363 -10.82 -3.81 -20.02
CA SER A 363 -11.84 -4.34 -19.11
C SER A 363 -11.52 -4.07 -17.64
N VAL A 364 -10.24 -4.16 -17.26
CA VAL A 364 -9.77 -3.83 -15.90
C VAL A 364 -9.91 -2.33 -15.63
N LEU A 365 -9.52 -1.48 -16.58
CA LEU A 365 -9.69 -0.03 -16.45
C LEU A 365 -11.17 0.35 -16.29
N GLY A 366 -12.05 -0.25 -17.10
CA GLY A 366 -13.49 -0.08 -16.98
C GLY A 366 -14.05 -0.57 -15.64
N ALA A 367 -13.57 -1.72 -15.15
CA ALA A 367 -13.96 -2.25 -13.85
C ALA A 367 -13.56 -1.31 -12.70
N ILE A 368 -12.37 -0.70 -12.76
CA ILE A 368 -11.93 0.28 -11.76
C ILE A 368 -12.76 1.57 -11.83
N ALA A 369 -13.09 2.03 -13.04
CA ALA A 369 -13.98 3.17 -13.22
C ALA A 369 -15.38 2.93 -12.62
N VAL A 370 -15.94 1.74 -12.85
CA VAL A 370 -17.21 1.31 -12.24
C VAL A 370 -17.06 1.22 -10.74
N ALA A 371 -15.98 0.61 -10.22
CA ALA A 371 -15.71 0.53 -8.79
C ALA A 371 -15.68 1.92 -8.14
N GLY A 372 -15.00 2.89 -8.76
CA GLY A 372 -14.94 4.28 -8.29
C GLY A 372 -16.33 4.92 -8.25
N SER A 373 -17.13 4.72 -9.29
CA SER A 373 -18.51 5.20 -9.37
C SER A 373 -19.40 4.58 -8.28
N VAL A 374 -19.27 3.27 -8.05
CA VAL A 374 -19.99 2.54 -7.00
C VAL A 374 -19.62 3.06 -5.62
N VAL A 375 -18.33 3.23 -5.33
CA VAL A 375 -17.87 3.79 -4.05
C VAL A 375 -18.36 5.23 -3.88
N ALA A 376 -18.38 6.03 -4.95
CA ALA A 376 -18.91 7.40 -4.90
C ALA A 376 -20.39 7.42 -4.51
N VAL A 377 -21.20 6.53 -5.11
CA VAL A 377 -22.61 6.34 -4.78
C VAL A 377 -22.80 5.85 -3.34
N ILE A 378 -22.00 4.88 -2.89
CA ILE A 378 -22.03 4.40 -1.50
C ILE A 378 -21.70 5.54 -0.53
N GLY A 379 -20.65 6.32 -0.78
CA GLY A 379 -20.26 7.45 0.07
C GLY A 379 -21.37 8.50 0.19
N TRP A 380 -22.04 8.80 -0.93
CA TRP A 380 -23.15 9.75 -0.97
C TRP A 380 -24.36 9.22 -0.20
N TYR A 381 -24.71 7.96 -0.41
CA TYR A 381 -25.80 7.29 0.29
C TYR A 381 -25.54 7.22 1.80
N TYR A 382 -24.31 6.85 2.19
CA TYR A 382 -23.89 6.75 3.58
C TYR A 382 -24.04 8.09 4.29
N GLY A 383 -23.59 9.19 3.68
CA GLY A 383 -23.70 10.53 4.24
C GLY A 383 -25.15 10.99 4.45
N ARG A 384 -26.08 10.54 3.59
CA ARG A 384 -27.53 10.84 3.75
C ARG A 384 -28.20 9.98 4.81
N ARG A 385 -27.80 8.70 4.93
CA ARG A 385 -28.49 7.73 5.80
C ARG A 385 -27.98 7.73 7.24
N PHE A 386 -26.70 8.06 7.41
CA PHE A 386 -25.99 8.13 8.69
C PHE A 386 -25.30 9.50 8.83
N PRO A 387 -26.07 10.61 8.88
CA PRO A 387 -25.48 11.92 9.07
C PRO A 387 -24.67 11.91 10.38
N VAL A 388 -23.38 12.23 10.28
CA VAL A 388 -22.54 12.43 11.45
C VAL A 388 -23.08 13.69 12.13
N GLU A 389 -23.66 13.58 13.33
CA GLU A 389 -24.01 14.75 14.12
C GLU A 389 -22.75 15.61 14.26
N SER A 390 -22.82 16.83 13.74
CA SER A 390 -21.72 17.77 13.85
C SER A 390 -21.42 18.00 15.32
N ALA A 391 -20.14 17.89 15.71
CA ALA A 391 -19.65 18.17 17.06
C ALA A 391 -19.89 19.63 17.53
N GLN A 392 -20.66 20.42 16.77
CA GLN A 392 -21.10 21.77 17.12
C GLN A 392 -22.32 21.78 18.07
N GLY A 393 -22.92 20.63 18.40
CA GLY A 393 -24.09 20.55 19.29
C GLY A 393 -23.81 20.38 20.79
N LEU A 394 -22.59 20.06 21.21
CA LEU A 394 -22.26 19.74 22.62
C LEU A 394 -21.69 20.93 23.42
N GLY A 395 -21.68 22.14 22.84
CA GLY A 395 -21.13 23.36 23.46
C GLY A 395 -22.18 24.34 23.98
N SER A 396 -23.48 24.02 23.92
CA SER A 396 -24.52 24.91 24.42
C SER A 396 -25.73 24.12 24.92
N ARG A 397 -25.71 23.77 26.20
CA ARG A 397 -26.89 23.71 27.08
C ARG A 397 -26.46 23.50 28.52
#